data_AF-A0A813AQ47-F1
#
_entry.id   AF-A0A813AQ47-F1
#
_cell.length_a   1.000
_cell.length_b   1.000
_cell.length_c   1.000
_cell.angle_alpha   90.00
_cell.angle_beta   90.00
_cell.angle_gamma   90.00
#
_symmetry.space_group_name_H-M   'P 1'
#
loop_
_entity.id
_entity.type
_entity.pdbx_description
1 polymer ?
#
loop_
_entity_poly.entity_id
_entity_poly.type
_entity_poly.pdbx_seq_one_letter_code
_entity_poly.pdbx_strand_id
1 'polypeptide(L)' 'KLSVAIALIGHSQMLFMDEPTAAVDAGAKRHLWKVINKRASDQTVVLTTHSMEEAEALSSRMAIQ' A
#
# COMPACT_ATOMS: atom_id res chain seq x y z
N LYS A 1 -7.25 2.99 -8.69
CA LYS A 1 -6.83 4.07 -7.73
C LYS A 1 -7.96 4.62 -6.89
N LEU A 2 -9.14 4.89 -7.47
CA LEU A 2 -10.34 5.17 -6.67
C LEU A 2 -10.63 4.03 -5.66
N SER A 3 -10.36 2.78 -6.04
CA SER A 3 -10.37 1.61 -5.16
C SER A 3 -9.53 1.78 -3.89
N VAL A 4 -8.27 2.21 -4.03
CA VAL A 4 -7.37 2.47 -2.89
C VAL A 4 -7.89 3.63 -2.05
N ALA A 5 -8.39 4.70 -2.69
CA ALA A 5 -8.97 5.83 -1.97
C ALA A 5 -10.23 5.44 -1.18
N ILE A 6 -11.14 4.65 -1.76
CA ILE A 6 -12.34 4.13 -1.09
C ILE A 6 -11.93 3.24 0.10
N ALA A 7 -10.95 2.37 -0.10
CA ALA A 7 -10.50 1.46 0.94
C ALA A 7 -9.73 2.17 2.07
N LEU A 8 -9.16 3.35 1.82
CA LEU A 8 -8.57 4.22 2.86
C LEU A 8 -9.61 5.06 3.61
N ILE A 9 -10.79 5.29 3.02
CA ILE A 9 -11.90 6.03 3.66
C ILE A 9 -12.65 5.09 4.62
N GLY A 10 -12.86 3.84 4.21
CA GLY A 10 -13.38 2.80 5.10
C GLY A 10 -12.38 2.56 6.23
N HIS A 11 -12.74 2.86 7.48
CA HIS A 11 -11.91 2.61 8.66
C HIS A 11 -11.89 1.11 9.00
N SER A 12 -11.45 0.28 8.06
CA SER A 12 -11.32 -1.16 8.24
C SER A 12 -10.11 -1.49 9.11
N GLN A 13 -10.22 -2.44 10.03
CA GLN A 13 -9.07 -2.88 10.83
C GLN A 13 -7.98 -3.57 9.98
N MET A 14 -8.36 -4.10 8.80
CA MET A 14 -7.47 -4.80 7.89
C MET A 14 -7.78 -4.43 6.44
N LEU A 15 -6.74 -4.12 5.68
CA LEU A 15 -6.83 -3.61 4.31
C LEU A 15 -5.94 -4.43 3.38
N PHE A 16 -6.55 -5.02 2.35
CA PHE A 16 -5.84 -5.79 1.32
C PHE A 16 -5.72 -4.97 0.04
N MET A 17 -4.51 -4.86 -0.50
CA MET A 17 -4.22 -4.12 -1.73
C MET A 17 -3.46 -4.99 -2.72
N ASP A 18 -4.08 -5.31 -3.84
CA ASP A 18 -3.40 -6.00 -4.94
C ASP A 18 -2.74 -4.98 -5.88
N GLU A 19 -1.42 -5.04 -6.00
CA GLU A 19 -0.58 -4.15 -6.80
C GLU A 19 -0.95 -2.64 -6.74
N PRO A 20 -0.88 -1.99 -5.56
CA PRO A 20 -1.38 -0.64 -5.36
C PRO A 20 -0.68 0.44 -6.20
N THR A 21 0.56 0.19 -6.68
CA THR A 21 1.32 1.15 -7.48
C THR A 21 1.48 0.83 -8.97
N ALA A 22 0.97 -0.30 -9.48
CA ALA A 22 1.20 -0.72 -10.86
C ALA A 22 0.75 0.31 -11.93
N ALA A 23 -0.23 1.17 -11.60
CA ALA A 23 -0.75 2.22 -12.49
C ALA A 23 -0.39 3.65 -12.01
N VAL A 24 0.63 3.81 -11.17
CA VAL A 24 1.02 5.11 -10.56
C VAL A 24 2.37 5.59 -11.08
N ASP A 25 2.42 6.81 -11.62
CA ASP A 25 3.67 7.46 -12.02
C ASP A 25 4.66 7.54 -10.84
N ALA A 26 5.96 7.50 -11.12
CA ALA A 26 7.02 7.46 -10.10
C ALA A 26 6.88 8.57 -9.02
N GLY A 27 6.45 9.77 -9.42
CA GLY A 27 6.19 10.88 -8.50
C GLY A 27 5.00 10.63 -7.57
N ALA A 28 3.91 10.09 -8.10
CA ALA A 28 2.72 9.76 -7.32
C ALA A 28 2.88 8.47 -6.49
N LYS A 29 3.80 7.57 -6.88
CA LYS A 29 4.15 6.34 -6.13
C LYS A 29 4.60 6.68 -4.71
N ARG A 30 5.57 7.60 -4.59
CA ARG A 30 6.09 8.08 -3.29
C ARG A 30 5.03 8.76 -2.44
N HIS A 31 4.09 9.47 -3.06
CA HIS A 31 2.98 10.07 -2.32
C HIS A 31 2.06 8.99 -1.76
N LEU A 32 1.69 8.01 -2.58
CA LEU A 32 0.88 6.87 -2.16
C LEU A 32 1.55 6.11 -1.02
N TRP A 33 2.86 5.90 -1.10
CA TRP A 33 3.61 5.22 -0.05
C TRP A 33 3.51 5.92 1.31
N LYS A 34 3.64 7.25 1.33
CA LYS A 34 3.47 8.03 2.56
C LYS A 34 2.07 7.88 3.14
N VAL A 35 1.04 7.85 2.29
CA VAL A 35 -0.36 7.69 2.72
C VAL A 35 -0.59 6.30 3.30
N ILE A 36 -0.11 5.25 2.62
CA ILE A 36 -0.20 3.86 3.09
C ILE A 36 0.52 3.70 4.42
N ASN A 37 1.75 4.20 4.54
CA ASN A 37 2.56 4.06 5.75
C ASN A 37 1.93 4.82 6.94
N LYS A 38 1.35 6.00 6.70
CA LYS A 38 0.56 6.74 7.71
C LYS A 38 -0.70 5.99 8.13
N ARG A 39 -1.26 5.12 7.29
CA ARG A 39 -2.42 4.29 7.65
C ARG A 39 -2.01 2.99 8.32
N ALA A 40 -0.85 2.44 7.95
CA ALA A 40 -0.31 1.24 8.56
C ALA A 40 -0.04 1.38 10.08
N SER A 41 0.03 2.61 10.61
CA SER A 41 0.08 2.84 12.07
C SER A 41 -1.25 2.56 12.78
N ASP A 42 -2.37 2.75 12.08
CA ASP A 42 -3.72 2.72 12.67
C ASP A 42 -4.51 1.45 12.26
N GLN A 43 -4.10 0.79 11.17
CA GLN A 43 -4.74 -0.42 10.62
C GLN A 43 -3.71 -1.38 10.02
N THR A 44 -4.06 -2.66 9.93
CA THR A 44 -3.19 -3.66 9.28
C THR A 44 -3.33 -3.57 7.77
N VAL A 45 -2.23 -3.36 7.05
CA VAL A 45 -2.23 -3.32 5.58
C VAL A 45 -1.46 -4.52 5.03
N VAL A 46 -2.11 -5.29 4.16
CA VAL A 46 -1.51 -6.38 3.39
C VAL A 46 -1.50 -5.94 1.93
N LEU A 47 -0.34 -5.96 1.30
CA LEU A 47 -0.20 -5.60 -0.10
C LEU A 47 0.63 -6.63 -0.85
N THR A 48 0.32 -6.80 -2.14
CA THR A 48 1.11 -7.57 -3.08
C THR A 48 1.75 -6.61 -4.08
N THR A 49 2.99 -6.88 -4.44
CA THR A 49 3.72 -6.09 -5.43
C THR A 49 4.80 -6.96 -6.05
N HIS A 50 5.05 -6.79 -7.35
CA HIS A 50 6.21 -7.33 -8.04
C HIS A 50 7.46 -6.43 -7.88
N SER A 51 7.30 -5.24 -7.30
CA SER A 51 8.38 -4.26 -7.11
C SER A 51 9.05 -4.48 -5.74
N MET A 52 10.26 -5.03 -5.73
CA MET A 52 11.02 -5.20 -4.47
C MET A 52 11.28 -3.88 -3.75
N GLU A 53 11.51 -2.78 -4.49
CA GLU A 53 11.64 -1.43 -3.93
C GLU A 53 10.38 -1.02 -3.15
N GLU A 54 9.20 -1.37 -3.66
CA GLU A 54 7.94 -1.09 -2.96
C GLU A 54 7.76 -1.97 -1.73
N ALA A 55 8.08 -3.27 -1.85
CA ALA A 55 8.00 -4.19 -0.74
C ALA A 55 8.90 -3.73 0.41
N GLU A 56 10.15 -3.38 0.14
CA GLU A 56 11.08 -2.88 1.17
C GLU A 56 10.64 -1.54 1.78
N ALA A 57 10.07 -0.64 0.99
CA ALA A 57 9.67 0.68 1.48
C ALA A 57 8.38 0.67 2.33
N LEU A 58 7.46 -0.26 2.06
CA LEU A 58 6.13 -0.27 2.69
C LEU A 58 5.93 -1.37 3.72
N SER A 59 6.64 -2.48 3.61
CA SER A 59 6.36 -3.65 4.45
C SER A 59 7.24 -3.66 5.69
N SER A 60 6.61 -3.95 6.83
CA SER A 60 7.32 -4.29 8.07
C SER A 60 7.67 -5.78 8.13
N ARG A 61 6.94 -6.60 7.37
CA ARG A 61 7.14 -8.04 7.22
C ARG A 61 6.96 -8.40 5.76
N MET A 62 7.93 -9.09 5.19
CA MET A 62 7.89 -9.59 3.82
C MET A 62 7.64 -11.09 3.82
N ALA A 63 6.73 -11.52 2.96
CA ALA A 63 6.59 -12.92 2.56
C ALA A 63 6.93 -12.99 1.07
N ILE A 64 7.75 -13.97 0.69
CA ILE A 64 8.16 -14.22 -0.68
C ILE A 64 7.58 -15.58 -1.06
N GLN A 65 6.91 -15.67 -2.20
CA GLN A 65 6.36 -16.90 -2.75
C GLN A 65 6.95 -17.16 -4.12
#